data_AF-A0A4Z2F2U0-F1
#
_entry.id   AF-A0A4Z2F2U0-F1
#
_cell.length_a   1.000
_cell.length_b   1.000
_cell.length_c   1.000
_cell.angle_alpha   90.00
_cell.angle_beta   90.00
_cell.angle_gamma   90.00
#
_symmetry.space_group_name_H-M   'P 1'
#
loop_
_entity.id
_entity.type
_entity.pdbx_description
1 polymer ?
#
loop_
_entity_poly.entity_id
_entity_poly.type
_entity_poly.pdbx_seq_one_letter_code
_entity_poly.pdbx_strand_id
1 'polypeptide(L)'
;MCDNTLHLLTTTVGQLADVLWPKLLYFLTPSQFSNATAPLCKSLIVLGSKKKTSQEPSFHIDFAQEVNLPSPQLLLVRLLLNAAFPFSCRGHGAPSLSLLQILSVNIHPKTEALWETEIPPLLSVLEGSTPESLDKKQWDEKLLKLLSDTLTTADDDKWACQLSAEATRYLSTYNNALEEKSFLYRCVGTTLQRCCNKELVKKQLQEVLVSARHSDAVEREGVALAVGLCANSHLDATLAKLEEFGKSDAFKKSPSIFNLLKERNDVEVEKVKSTLILCYGQVAFNAPPDQILTRMDQDVLRCISKHFNTKDFIKAEPADAMRTPVRHLVMTACANLMYPSSPAALYRDTLAALQELLRSVLAKDPTPDGLQRVFKVKLLPLVRLHGVLFYSGEQAHVESWLSSGQDHERERAVTVTAHLLAYYLDNLTVKIFALTMGEV
;
A
#
# COMPACT_ATOMS: atom_id res chain seq x y z
N MET A 1 17.94 35.69 -0.63
CA MET A 1 17.31 36.99 -0.31
C MET A 1 15.95 36.78 0.37
N CYS A 2 15.01 36.02 -0.18
CA CYS A 2 13.67 35.88 0.40
C CYS A 2 13.63 35.19 1.79
N ASP A 3 14.47 34.19 2.06
CA ASP A 3 14.46 33.44 3.34
C ASP A 3 14.76 34.35 4.54
N ASN A 4 15.76 35.24 4.40
CA ASN A 4 16.13 36.18 5.46
C ASN A 4 15.04 37.25 5.66
N THR A 5 14.43 37.73 4.58
CA THR A 5 13.31 38.69 4.65
C THR A 5 12.09 38.07 5.33
N LEU A 6 11.70 36.85 4.95
CA LEU A 6 10.57 36.16 5.58
C LEU A 6 10.86 35.87 7.05
N HIS A 7 12.06 35.39 7.38
CA HIS A 7 12.48 35.17 8.76
C HIS A 7 12.41 36.47 9.58
N LEU A 8 12.98 37.58 9.08
CA LEU A 8 12.91 38.90 9.72
C LEU A 8 11.46 39.35 9.93
N LEU A 9 10.60 39.28 8.92
CA LEU A 9 9.18 39.66 9.03
C LEU A 9 8.46 38.83 10.11
N THR A 10 8.75 37.53 10.19
CA THR A 10 8.10 36.62 11.15
C THR A 10 8.61 36.76 12.59
N THR A 11 9.83 37.27 12.78
CA THR A 11 10.47 37.37 14.10
C THR A 11 10.40 38.76 14.70
N THR A 12 10.41 39.82 13.86
CA THR A 12 10.59 41.20 14.33
C THR A 12 9.30 42.02 14.34
N VAL A 13 8.32 41.69 13.52
CA VAL A 13 7.07 42.50 13.40
C VAL A 13 5.91 41.76 14.06
N GLY A 14 5.78 41.92 15.38
CA GLY A 14 4.76 41.21 16.18
C GLY A 14 3.32 41.40 15.68
N GLN A 15 2.97 42.59 15.19
CA GLN A 15 1.64 42.90 14.65
C GLN A 15 1.28 42.11 13.37
N LEU A 16 2.29 41.60 12.65
CA LEU A 16 2.04 40.80 11.46
C LEU A 16 1.83 39.31 11.79
N ALA A 17 2.06 38.86 13.02
CA ALA A 17 1.98 37.45 13.37
C ALA A 17 0.56 36.87 13.18
N ASP A 18 -0.48 37.64 13.52
CA ASP A 18 -1.89 37.24 13.33
C ASP A 18 -2.26 37.10 11.85
N VAL A 19 -1.65 37.91 10.98
CA VAL A 19 -1.90 37.85 9.54
C VAL A 19 -1.07 36.74 8.89
N LEU A 20 0.22 36.65 9.22
CA LEU A 20 1.15 35.73 8.58
C LEU A 20 0.89 34.28 8.97
N TRP A 21 0.46 34.01 10.20
CA TRP A 21 0.24 32.64 10.69
C TRP A 21 -0.69 31.82 9.79
N PRO A 22 -1.96 32.22 9.57
CA PRO A 22 -2.84 31.52 8.65
C PRO A 22 -2.39 31.70 7.20
N LYS A 23 -2.04 32.92 6.75
CA LYS A 23 -1.81 33.20 5.32
C LYS A 23 -0.60 32.49 4.73
N LEU A 24 0.44 32.19 5.52
CA LEU A 24 1.60 31.46 5.01
C LEU A 24 1.28 29.99 4.69
N LEU A 25 0.25 29.40 5.30
CA LEU A 25 -0.19 28.03 5.00
C LEU A 25 -0.69 27.88 3.56
N TYR A 26 -1.26 28.94 2.98
CA TYR A 26 -1.68 28.96 1.58
C TYR A 26 -0.56 28.54 0.63
N PHE A 27 0.67 29.00 0.89
CA PHE A 27 1.80 28.78 0.00
C PHE A 27 2.41 27.37 0.11
N LEU A 28 1.97 26.53 1.05
CA LEU A 28 2.52 25.18 1.22
C LEU A 28 2.01 24.19 0.17
N THR A 29 0.79 24.37 -0.34
CA THR A 29 0.11 23.38 -1.19
C THR A 29 0.31 23.59 -2.71
N PRO A 30 0.42 24.82 -3.26
CA PRO A 30 0.67 24.97 -4.69
C PRO A 30 2.06 24.48 -5.08
N SER A 31 2.14 23.63 -6.12
CA SER A 31 3.40 23.01 -6.56
C SER A 31 4.46 24.02 -6.99
N GLN A 32 4.05 25.17 -7.51
CA GLN A 32 4.92 26.29 -7.89
C GLN A 32 5.78 26.84 -6.74
N PHE A 33 5.38 26.62 -5.49
CA PHE A 33 6.10 27.08 -4.30
C PHE A 33 6.90 25.96 -3.60
N SER A 34 7.05 24.78 -4.22
CA SER A 34 7.70 23.63 -3.58
C SER A 34 9.12 23.95 -3.06
N ASN A 35 9.91 24.74 -3.78
CA ASN A 35 11.26 25.16 -3.35
C ASN A 35 11.27 26.14 -2.16
N ALA A 36 10.13 26.77 -1.85
CA ALA A 36 9.96 27.64 -0.69
C ALA A 36 9.38 26.91 0.53
N THR A 37 9.05 25.61 0.42
CA THR A 37 8.45 24.82 1.51
C THR A 37 9.30 24.86 2.78
N ALA A 38 10.61 24.60 2.68
CA ALA A 38 11.49 24.59 3.85
C ALA A 38 11.50 25.94 4.62
N PRO A 39 11.75 27.10 3.97
CA PRO A 39 11.67 28.39 4.68
C PRO A 39 10.25 28.73 5.16
N LEU A 40 9.19 28.40 4.42
CA LEU A 40 7.80 28.58 4.86
C LEU A 40 7.51 27.79 6.15
N CYS A 41 7.89 26.51 6.19
CA CYS A 41 7.70 25.67 7.38
C CYS A 41 8.45 26.24 8.58
N LYS A 42 9.71 26.66 8.42
CA LYS A 42 10.51 27.27 9.51
C LYS A 42 9.86 28.54 10.05
N SER A 43 9.40 29.41 9.16
CA SER A 43 8.69 30.64 9.54
C SER A 43 7.38 30.36 10.28
N LEU A 44 6.59 29.39 9.79
CA LEU A 44 5.36 28.95 10.45
C LEU A 44 5.64 28.32 11.82
N ILE A 45 6.69 27.50 11.97
CA ILE A 45 7.07 26.92 13.26
C ILE A 45 7.38 28.01 14.29
N VAL A 46 8.10 29.07 13.89
CA VAL A 46 8.40 30.20 14.78
C VAL A 46 7.13 30.94 15.19
N LEU A 47 6.27 31.27 14.23
CA LEU A 47 4.99 31.95 14.50
C LEU A 47 4.09 31.10 15.41
N GLY A 48 3.83 29.85 15.03
CA GLY A 48 2.97 28.94 15.76
C GLY A 48 3.48 28.60 17.16
N SER A 49 4.79 28.36 17.32
CA SER A 49 5.41 28.11 18.63
C SER A 49 5.23 29.29 19.58
N LYS A 50 5.45 30.52 19.08
CA LYS A 50 5.28 31.75 19.87
C LYS A 50 3.82 31.88 20.33
N LYS A 51 2.88 31.75 19.39
CA LYS A 51 1.43 31.82 19.66
C LYS A 51 0.97 30.75 20.65
N LYS A 52 1.40 29.50 20.47
CA LYS A 52 1.08 28.36 21.35
C LYS A 52 1.60 28.61 22.78
N THR A 53 2.87 29.00 22.90
CA THR A 53 3.51 29.25 24.21
C THR A 53 2.85 30.42 24.95
N SER A 54 2.51 31.48 24.22
CA SER A 54 1.81 32.65 24.77
C SER A 54 0.30 32.45 24.95
N GLN A 55 -0.23 31.26 24.63
CA GLN A 55 -1.65 30.93 24.70
C GLN A 55 -2.54 31.95 23.96
N GLU A 56 -2.05 32.45 22.83
CA GLU A 56 -2.77 33.44 22.02
C GLU A 56 -4.00 32.79 21.37
N PRO A 57 -5.20 33.39 21.47
CA PRO A 57 -6.41 32.84 20.84
C PRO A 57 -6.28 32.65 19.33
N SER A 58 -5.50 33.53 18.66
CA SER A 58 -5.22 33.47 17.22
C SER A 58 -4.26 32.35 16.82
N PHE A 59 -3.79 31.53 17.76
CA PHE A 59 -3.13 30.25 17.43
C PHE A 59 -4.08 29.29 16.71
N HIS A 60 -5.35 29.26 17.14
CA HIS A 60 -6.38 28.44 16.54
C HIS A 60 -6.87 29.08 15.23
N ILE A 61 -6.77 28.33 14.14
CA ILE A 61 -7.14 28.79 12.80
C ILE A 61 -8.57 28.35 12.50
N ASP A 62 -9.44 29.32 12.21
CA ASP A 62 -10.78 29.03 11.68
C ASP A 62 -10.69 28.84 10.15
N PHE A 63 -10.48 27.59 9.74
CA PHE A 63 -10.41 27.20 8.33
C PHE A 63 -11.73 27.41 7.56
N ALA A 64 -12.87 27.60 8.25
CA ALA A 64 -14.16 27.84 7.59
C ALA A 64 -14.36 29.30 7.21
N GLN A 65 -13.77 30.25 7.96
CA GLN A 65 -13.85 31.68 7.66
C GLN A 65 -12.82 32.14 6.61
N GLU A 66 -11.71 31.42 6.51
CA GLU A 66 -10.59 31.78 5.65
C GLU A 66 -10.71 31.17 4.24
N VAL A 67 -11.43 31.87 3.36
CA VAL A 67 -11.86 31.41 2.01
C VAL A 67 -10.75 30.84 1.11
N ASN A 68 -9.49 31.22 1.32
CA ASN A 68 -8.37 30.79 0.48
C ASN A 68 -7.45 29.75 1.12
N LEU A 69 -7.67 29.36 2.38
CA LEU A 69 -6.76 28.41 3.01
C LEU A 69 -6.98 26.98 2.50
N PRO A 70 -5.90 26.20 2.34
CA PRO A 70 -6.03 24.77 2.16
C PRO A 70 -6.73 24.15 3.36
N SER A 71 -7.53 23.11 3.11
CA SER A 71 -8.18 22.36 4.18
C SER A 71 -7.12 21.75 5.13
N PRO A 72 -7.47 21.55 6.42
CA PRO A 72 -6.61 20.83 7.37
C PRO A 72 -6.11 19.48 6.82
N GLN A 73 -6.98 18.78 6.12
CA GLN A 73 -6.67 17.49 5.49
C GLN A 73 -5.63 17.63 4.37
N LEU A 74 -5.77 18.65 3.52
CA LEU A 74 -4.80 18.90 2.45
C LEU A 74 -3.43 19.30 3.01
N LEU A 75 -3.40 20.09 4.10
CA LEU A 75 -2.16 20.41 4.81
C LEU A 75 -1.48 19.15 5.37
N LEU A 76 -2.24 18.26 6.00
CA LEU A 76 -1.73 16.98 6.48
C LEU A 76 -1.10 16.16 5.33
N VAL A 77 -1.84 15.98 4.23
CA VAL A 77 -1.35 15.24 3.05
C VAL A 77 -0.06 15.85 2.52
N ARG A 78 -0.02 17.18 2.35
CA ARG A 78 1.14 17.87 1.80
C ARG A 78 2.37 17.73 2.69
N LEU A 79 2.23 17.97 4.00
CA LEU A 79 3.36 17.92 4.92
C LEU A 79 3.87 16.48 5.12
N LEU A 80 2.96 15.50 5.16
CA LEU A 80 3.33 14.08 5.22
C LEU A 80 4.08 13.65 3.95
N LEU A 81 3.64 14.10 2.77
CA LEU A 81 4.30 13.79 1.51
C LEU A 81 5.69 14.45 1.42
N ASN A 82 5.85 15.68 1.93
CA ASN A 82 7.18 16.30 2.04
C ASN A 82 8.09 15.50 2.96
N ALA A 83 7.56 14.95 4.07
CA ALA A 83 8.31 14.09 4.98
C ALA A 83 8.73 12.76 4.32
N ALA A 84 7.92 12.21 3.40
CA ALA A 84 8.25 10.98 2.67
C ALA A 84 9.41 11.15 1.67
N PHE A 85 9.70 12.39 1.28
CA PHE A 85 10.81 12.76 0.39
C PHE A 85 11.66 13.84 1.06
N PRO A 86 12.32 13.51 2.18
CA PRO A 86 12.72 14.50 3.17
C PRO A 86 13.86 15.41 2.70
N PHE A 87 14.70 14.91 1.78
CA PHE A 87 15.86 15.63 1.25
C PHE A 87 15.56 16.46 0.00
N SER A 88 14.36 16.30 -0.59
CA SER A 88 13.91 17.09 -1.73
C SER A 88 13.69 18.56 -1.35
N CYS A 89 13.64 19.44 -2.35
CA CYS A 89 13.28 20.86 -2.19
C CYS A 89 14.00 21.58 -1.02
N ARG A 90 15.33 21.40 -0.94
CA ARG A 90 16.21 21.97 0.10
C ARG A 90 15.96 21.39 1.51
N GLY A 91 15.74 20.07 1.60
CA GLY A 91 15.60 19.39 2.89
C GLY A 91 14.29 19.72 3.60
N HIS A 92 13.18 19.74 2.86
CA HIS A 92 11.87 20.15 3.40
C HIS A 92 11.19 19.13 4.32
N GLY A 93 11.74 17.93 4.50
CA GLY A 93 11.13 16.85 5.28
C GLY A 93 11.04 17.14 6.77
N ALA A 94 12.18 17.34 7.43
CA ALA A 94 12.22 17.63 8.86
C ALA A 94 11.41 18.89 9.23
N PRO A 95 11.54 20.04 8.51
CA PRO A 95 10.66 21.19 8.74
C PRO A 95 9.16 20.88 8.58
N SER A 96 8.78 19.99 7.66
CA SER A 96 7.37 19.61 7.48
C SER A 96 6.84 18.78 8.65
N LEU A 97 7.64 17.83 9.16
CA LEU A 97 7.30 17.06 10.37
C LEU A 97 7.19 17.96 11.61
N SER A 98 8.15 18.86 11.81
CA SER A 98 8.08 19.82 12.92
C SER A 98 6.86 20.75 12.80
N LEU A 99 6.51 21.19 11.59
CA LEU A 99 5.31 22.00 11.39
C LEU A 99 4.02 21.21 11.68
N LEU A 100 3.95 19.92 11.31
CA LEU A 100 2.81 19.07 11.70
C LEU A 100 2.63 19.07 13.21
N GLN A 101 3.71 18.89 13.98
CA GLN A 101 3.63 18.89 15.45
C GLN A 101 3.05 20.21 16.00
N ILE A 102 3.44 21.36 15.44
CA ILE A 102 2.90 22.68 15.81
C ILE A 102 1.44 22.83 15.38
N LEU A 103 1.07 22.30 14.22
CA LEU A 103 -0.30 22.39 13.68
C LEU A 103 -1.26 21.32 14.26
N SER A 104 -0.83 20.45 15.17
CA SER A 104 -1.62 19.30 15.65
C SER A 104 -3.10 19.60 15.90
N VAL A 105 -3.40 20.46 16.87
CA VAL A 105 -4.77 20.85 17.23
C VAL A 105 -5.49 21.64 16.15
N ASN A 106 -4.76 22.26 15.21
CA ASN A 106 -5.33 22.95 14.04
C ASN A 106 -5.70 21.95 12.93
N ILE A 107 -5.01 20.81 12.84
CA ILE A 107 -5.33 19.75 11.87
C ILE A 107 -6.50 18.92 12.36
N HIS A 108 -6.44 18.49 13.63
CA HIS A 108 -7.52 17.79 14.30
C HIS A 108 -7.32 17.87 15.84
N PRO A 109 -8.37 18.16 16.65
CA PRO A 109 -8.22 18.41 18.09
C PRO A 109 -7.58 17.27 18.89
N LYS A 110 -7.68 16.02 18.43
CA LYS A 110 -7.18 14.83 19.15
C LYS A 110 -5.74 14.41 18.82
N THR A 111 -5.05 15.06 17.87
CA THR A 111 -3.75 14.55 17.37
C THR A 111 -2.54 14.99 18.18
N GLU A 112 -2.68 15.99 19.06
CA GLU A 112 -1.56 16.60 19.80
C GLU A 112 -0.73 15.56 20.58
N ALA A 113 -1.35 14.80 21.47
CA ALA A 113 -0.65 13.81 22.30
C ALA A 113 0.06 12.72 21.47
N LEU A 114 -0.59 12.26 20.38
CA LEU A 114 0.01 11.27 19.48
C LEU A 114 1.24 11.86 18.80
N TRP A 115 1.12 13.06 18.22
CA TRP A 115 2.20 13.66 17.43
C TRP A 115 3.36 14.14 18.30
N GLU A 116 3.11 14.55 19.54
CA GLU A 116 4.16 14.82 20.53
C GLU A 116 5.01 13.59 20.85
N THR A 117 4.44 12.39 20.71
CA THR A 117 5.14 11.13 20.96
C THR A 117 5.79 10.57 19.69
N GLU A 118 5.07 10.56 18.58
CA GLU A 118 5.47 9.83 17.37
C GLU A 118 6.35 10.63 16.41
N ILE A 119 6.26 11.98 16.40
CA ILE A 119 7.06 12.81 15.47
C ILE A 119 8.54 12.94 15.89
N PRO A 120 8.90 13.14 17.17
CA PRO A 120 10.31 13.31 17.55
C PRO A 120 11.23 12.14 17.15
N PRO A 121 10.84 10.86 17.28
CA PRO A 121 11.64 9.75 16.77
C PRO A 121 11.86 9.80 15.25
N LEU A 122 10.87 10.26 14.48
CA LEU A 122 11.00 10.42 13.03
C LEU A 122 12.00 11.54 12.68
N LEU A 123 11.98 12.64 13.43
CA LEU A 123 12.96 13.72 13.27
C LEU A 123 14.37 13.24 13.57
N SER A 124 14.57 12.48 14.65
CA SER A 124 15.88 11.92 15.00
C SER A 124 16.45 11.00 13.91
N VAL A 125 15.58 10.22 13.24
CA VAL A 125 16.01 9.42 12.07
C VAL A 125 16.51 10.33 10.94
N LEU A 126 15.81 11.43 10.65
CA LEU A 126 16.22 12.35 9.57
C LEU A 126 17.52 13.11 9.89
N GLU A 127 17.75 13.48 11.15
CA GLU A 127 18.99 14.14 11.58
C GLU A 127 20.23 13.27 11.37
N GLY A 128 20.10 11.96 11.56
CA GLY A 128 21.17 10.98 11.38
C GLY A 128 21.30 10.41 9.96
N SER A 129 20.46 10.82 9.01
CA SER A 129 20.36 10.21 7.67
C SER A 129 20.77 11.15 6.54
N THR A 130 21.24 10.58 5.44
CA THR A 130 21.47 11.24 4.16
C THR A 130 20.57 10.62 3.08
N PRO A 131 20.47 11.22 1.88
CA PRO A 131 19.72 10.61 0.77
C PRO A 131 20.12 9.16 0.47
N GLU A 132 21.38 8.81 0.69
CA GLU A 132 21.94 7.49 0.38
C GLU A 132 21.78 6.48 1.53
N SER A 133 21.70 6.95 2.78
CA SER A 133 21.63 6.06 3.95
C SER A 133 20.21 5.74 4.42
N LEU A 134 19.22 6.55 4.03
CA LEU A 134 17.84 6.36 4.46
C LEU A 134 17.20 5.17 3.73
N ASP A 135 16.84 4.11 4.47
CA ASP A 135 16.01 3.03 3.93
C ASP A 135 14.62 3.55 3.59
N LYS A 136 14.39 3.81 2.29
CA LYS A 136 13.14 4.39 1.80
C LYS A 136 11.91 3.54 2.13
N LYS A 137 12.04 2.21 2.08
CA LYS A 137 10.90 1.32 2.33
C LYS A 137 10.49 1.39 3.80
N GLN A 138 11.46 1.24 4.69
CA GLN A 138 11.20 1.32 6.13
C GLN A 138 10.73 2.72 6.55
N TRP A 139 11.29 3.77 5.93
CA TRP A 139 10.87 5.16 6.16
C TRP A 139 9.39 5.38 5.79
N ASP A 140 8.99 4.91 4.60
CA ASP A 140 7.60 5.04 4.16
C ASP A 140 6.62 4.27 5.05
N GLU A 141 7.02 3.09 5.53
CA GLU A 141 6.21 2.31 6.48
C GLU A 141 6.00 3.06 7.81
N LYS A 142 7.03 3.75 8.32
CA LYS A 142 6.90 4.59 9.52
C LYS A 142 5.93 5.75 9.32
N LEU A 143 5.98 6.43 8.17
CA LEU A 143 5.08 7.54 7.87
C LEU A 143 3.63 7.10 7.64
N LEU A 144 3.42 5.96 6.97
CA LEU A 144 2.08 5.39 6.81
C LEU A 144 1.52 4.87 8.14
N LYS A 145 2.39 4.38 9.03
CA LYS A 145 1.99 4.05 10.40
C LYS A 145 1.55 5.30 11.16
N LEU A 146 2.31 6.39 11.10
CA LEU A 146 1.91 7.68 11.69
C LEU A 146 0.54 8.12 11.16
N LEU A 147 0.28 8.01 9.85
CA LEU A 147 -1.03 8.33 9.26
C LEU A 147 -2.14 7.41 9.79
N SER A 148 -1.92 6.11 9.83
CA SER A 148 -2.90 5.14 10.38
C SER A 148 -3.22 5.41 11.84
N ASP A 149 -2.20 5.69 12.65
CA ASP A 149 -2.37 5.98 14.08
C ASP A 149 -3.07 7.32 14.25
N THR A 150 -2.77 8.33 13.42
CA THR A 150 -3.47 9.63 13.38
C THR A 150 -4.96 9.44 13.10
N LEU A 151 -5.32 8.65 12.09
CA LEU A 151 -6.71 8.34 11.75
C LEU A 151 -7.43 7.62 12.89
N THR A 152 -6.75 6.69 13.54
CA THR A 152 -7.29 5.92 14.67
C THR A 152 -7.51 6.81 15.89
N THR A 153 -6.57 7.70 16.20
CA THR A 153 -6.67 8.65 17.31
C THR A 153 -7.73 9.73 17.05
N ALA A 154 -7.89 10.18 15.80
CA ALA A 154 -8.93 11.13 15.44
C ALA A 154 -10.32 10.56 15.72
N ASP A 155 -10.56 9.29 15.35
CA ASP A 155 -11.83 8.59 15.54
C ASP A 155 -13.02 9.45 15.04
N ASP A 156 -12.85 10.01 13.84
CA ASP A 156 -13.81 10.87 13.15
C ASP A 156 -13.90 10.43 11.68
N ASP A 157 -14.93 9.67 11.35
CA ASP A 157 -15.16 9.14 10.01
C ASP A 157 -15.40 10.26 8.99
N LYS A 158 -16.07 11.35 9.37
CA LYS A 158 -16.34 12.46 8.44
C LYS A 158 -15.03 13.15 8.07
N TRP A 159 -14.15 13.36 9.05
CA TRP A 159 -12.82 13.93 8.82
C TRP A 159 -11.95 13.00 7.97
N ALA A 160 -11.95 11.68 8.23
CA ALA A 160 -11.23 10.69 7.43
C ALA A 160 -11.75 10.62 5.98
N CYS A 161 -13.07 10.69 5.79
CA CYS A 161 -13.72 10.78 4.49
C CYS A 161 -13.27 12.03 3.71
N GLN A 162 -13.17 13.19 4.38
CA GLN A 162 -12.64 14.41 3.77
C GLN A 162 -11.17 14.26 3.41
N LEU A 163 -10.38 13.61 4.26
CA LEU A 163 -8.96 13.36 4.01
C LEU A 163 -8.74 12.50 2.77
N SER A 164 -9.49 11.41 2.61
CA SER A 164 -9.38 10.56 1.42
C SER A 164 -9.81 11.30 0.14
N ALA A 165 -10.86 12.11 0.20
CA ALA A 165 -11.32 12.91 -0.94
C ALA A 165 -10.27 13.95 -1.36
N GLU A 166 -9.69 14.67 -0.40
CA GLU A 166 -8.64 15.65 -0.66
C GLU A 166 -7.36 15.00 -1.18
N ALA A 167 -6.90 13.92 -0.56
CA ALA A 167 -5.73 13.17 -1.00
C ALA A 167 -5.89 12.64 -2.43
N THR A 168 -7.08 12.09 -2.76
CA THR A 168 -7.38 11.57 -4.10
C THR A 168 -7.39 12.70 -5.13
N ARG A 169 -8.05 13.83 -4.83
CA ARG A 169 -8.05 15.02 -5.70
C ARG A 169 -6.64 15.57 -5.93
N TYR A 170 -5.77 15.45 -4.92
CA TYR A 170 -4.42 16.00 -4.97
C TYR A 170 -3.43 15.17 -5.79
N LEU A 171 -3.77 13.93 -6.17
CA LEU A 171 -2.94 13.05 -7.00
C LEU A 171 -2.49 13.69 -8.32
N SER A 172 -3.36 14.47 -8.97
CA SER A 172 -3.05 15.09 -10.27
C SER A 172 -1.90 16.09 -10.20
N THR A 173 -1.65 16.69 -9.02
CA THR A 173 -0.54 17.62 -8.79
C THR A 173 0.82 16.94 -8.97
N TYR A 174 0.89 15.62 -8.79
CA TYR A 174 2.12 14.82 -8.85
C TYR A 174 2.27 14.00 -10.14
N ASN A 175 1.56 14.38 -11.22
CA ASN A 175 1.69 13.70 -12.51
C ASN A 175 3.11 13.67 -13.08
N ASN A 176 3.97 14.61 -12.66
CA ASN A 176 5.38 14.69 -13.07
C ASN A 176 6.36 14.21 -11.98
N ALA A 177 5.85 13.64 -10.89
CA ALA A 177 6.59 13.24 -9.69
C ALA A 177 6.05 11.88 -9.22
N LEU A 178 6.41 10.83 -9.98
CA LEU A 178 5.75 9.52 -9.92
C LEU A 178 5.96 8.79 -8.59
N GLU A 179 7.13 8.95 -7.96
CA GLU A 179 7.41 8.33 -6.67
C GLU A 179 6.56 8.97 -5.57
N GLU A 180 6.47 10.31 -5.56
CA GLU A 180 5.59 11.07 -4.68
C GLU A 180 4.12 10.67 -4.90
N LYS A 181 3.71 10.57 -6.17
CA LYS A 181 2.36 10.12 -6.51
C LYS A 181 2.08 8.71 -6.00
N SER A 182 3.04 7.80 -6.11
CA SER A 182 2.94 6.43 -5.60
C SER A 182 2.78 6.39 -4.07
N PHE A 183 3.56 7.19 -3.33
CA PHE A 183 3.37 7.32 -1.88
C PHE A 183 2.01 7.93 -1.53
N LEU A 184 1.53 8.91 -2.30
CA LEU A 184 0.21 9.51 -2.10
C LEU A 184 -0.92 8.50 -2.33
N TYR A 185 -0.83 7.61 -3.32
CA TYR A 185 -1.77 6.49 -3.46
C TYR A 185 -1.81 5.60 -2.20
N ARG A 186 -0.65 5.30 -1.59
CA ARG A 186 -0.60 4.55 -0.33
C ARG A 186 -1.30 5.31 0.80
N CYS A 187 -1.14 6.63 0.88
CA CYS A 187 -1.87 7.47 1.84
C CYS A 187 -3.39 7.42 1.62
N VAL A 188 -3.85 7.45 0.36
CA VAL A 188 -5.26 7.27 0.01
C VAL A 188 -5.74 5.90 0.50
N GLY A 189 -5.02 4.83 0.19
CA GLY A 189 -5.36 3.47 0.62
C GLY A 189 -5.44 3.32 2.15
N THR A 190 -4.44 3.81 2.89
CA THR A 190 -4.43 3.82 4.36
C THR A 190 -5.61 4.60 4.94
N THR A 191 -5.99 5.71 4.31
CA THR A 191 -7.14 6.51 4.75
C THR A 191 -8.46 5.79 4.47
N LEU A 192 -8.61 5.20 3.28
CA LEU A 192 -9.80 4.44 2.91
C LEU A 192 -10.00 3.22 3.79
N GLN A 193 -8.93 2.54 4.21
CA GLN A 193 -8.99 1.43 5.17
C GLN A 193 -9.68 1.82 6.49
N ARG A 194 -9.65 3.11 6.87
CA ARG A 194 -10.25 3.62 8.11
C ARG A 194 -11.63 4.26 7.92
N CYS A 195 -12.11 4.40 6.68
CA CYS A 195 -13.40 5.03 6.40
C CYS A 195 -14.56 4.04 6.60
N CYS A 196 -15.56 4.41 7.38
CA CYS A 196 -16.78 3.63 7.59
C CYS A 196 -17.83 3.88 6.49
N ASN A 197 -17.78 5.03 5.81
CA ASN A 197 -18.71 5.38 4.74
C ASN A 197 -18.45 4.58 3.45
N LYS A 198 -19.21 3.50 3.26
CA LYS A 198 -19.10 2.58 2.11
C LYS A 198 -19.28 3.26 0.75
N GLU A 199 -20.18 4.24 0.64
CA GLU A 199 -20.43 4.93 -0.64
C GLU A 199 -19.27 5.85 -1.01
N LEU A 200 -18.68 6.52 -0.02
CA LEU A 200 -17.46 7.29 -0.22
C LEU A 200 -16.29 6.38 -0.60
N VAL A 201 -16.10 5.23 0.07
CA VAL A 201 -15.07 4.25 -0.27
C VAL A 201 -15.19 3.80 -1.73
N LYS A 202 -16.39 3.40 -2.16
CA LYS A 202 -16.64 3.03 -3.57
C LYS A 202 -16.34 4.17 -4.53
N LYS A 203 -16.73 5.40 -4.18
CA LYS A 203 -16.49 6.60 -5.00
C LYS A 203 -14.98 6.86 -5.16
N GLN A 204 -14.20 6.82 -4.08
CA GLN A 204 -12.76 7.09 -4.17
C GLN A 204 -12.00 5.96 -4.87
N LEU A 205 -12.39 4.69 -4.67
CA LEU A 205 -11.83 3.58 -5.45
C LEU A 205 -12.08 3.76 -6.96
N GLN A 206 -13.28 4.19 -7.34
CA GLN A 206 -13.58 4.51 -8.74
C GLN A 206 -12.69 5.64 -9.28
N GLU A 207 -12.53 6.72 -8.53
CA GLU A 207 -11.73 7.88 -8.94
C GLU A 207 -10.25 7.50 -9.09
N VAL A 208 -9.70 6.74 -8.14
CA VAL A 208 -8.33 6.21 -8.20
C VAL A 208 -8.11 5.35 -9.44
N LEU A 209 -9.08 4.49 -9.79
CA LEU A 209 -8.98 3.63 -10.97
C LEU A 209 -9.11 4.40 -12.28
N VAL A 210 -10.02 5.38 -12.38
CA VAL A 210 -10.31 6.10 -13.63
C VAL A 210 -9.28 7.19 -13.95
N SER A 211 -8.78 7.88 -12.92
CA SER A 211 -7.83 8.99 -13.08
C SER A 211 -6.39 8.54 -13.29
N ALA A 212 -6.10 7.26 -13.10
CA ALA A 212 -4.76 6.71 -13.20
C ALA A 212 -4.23 6.67 -14.64
N ARG A 213 -2.96 7.03 -14.81
CA ARG A 213 -2.25 6.81 -16.08
C ARG A 213 -1.74 5.37 -16.13
N HIS A 214 -2.61 4.46 -16.52
CA HIS A 214 -2.30 3.03 -16.57
C HIS A 214 -1.10 2.68 -17.45
N SER A 215 -0.72 3.53 -18.42
CA SER A 215 0.48 3.34 -19.23
C SER A 215 1.77 3.30 -18.38
N ASP A 216 1.80 4.02 -17.25
CA ASP A 216 2.96 4.14 -16.38
C ASP A 216 3.04 3.02 -15.34
N ALA A 217 4.17 2.30 -15.33
CA ALA A 217 4.39 1.16 -14.44
C ALA A 217 4.36 1.52 -12.95
N VAL A 218 4.92 2.66 -12.54
CA VAL A 218 4.99 3.09 -11.15
C VAL A 218 3.59 3.47 -10.67
N GLU A 219 2.85 4.17 -11.53
CA GLU A 219 1.48 4.57 -11.23
C GLU A 219 0.53 3.36 -11.12
N ARG A 220 0.68 2.34 -11.99
CA ARG A 220 -0.09 1.09 -11.87
C ARG A 220 0.10 0.42 -10.51
N GLU A 221 1.33 0.39 -10.00
CA GLU A 221 1.65 -0.20 -8.70
C GLU A 221 1.08 0.62 -7.54
N GLY A 222 1.20 1.95 -7.60
CA GLY A 222 0.59 2.85 -6.62
C GLY A 222 -0.91 2.63 -6.48
N VAL A 223 -1.64 2.58 -7.61
CA VAL A 223 -3.08 2.27 -7.65
C VAL A 223 -3.37 0.92 -6.99
N ALA A 224 -2.62 -0.13 -7.35
CA ALA A 224 -2.81 -1.45 -6.81
C ALA A 224 -2.58 -1.51 -5.29
N LEU A 225 -1.57 -0.81 -4.78
CA LEU A 225 -1.31 -0.70 -3.34
C LEU A 225 -2.45 0.00 -2.61
N ALA A 226 -2.99 1.10 -3.17
CA ALA A 226 -4.14 1.80 -2.59
C ALA A 226 -5.37 0.90 -2.49
N VAL A 227 -5.66 0.17 -3.58
CA VAL A 227 -6.76 -0.79 -3.66
C VAL A 227 -6.58 -1.94 -2.65
N GLY A 228 -5.37 -2.49 -2.55
CA GLY A 228 -5.04 -3.53 -1.58
C GLY A 228 -5.27 -3.10 -0.13
N LEU A 229 -4.72 -1.94 0.26
CA LEU A 229 -4.91 -1.39 1.60
C LEU A 229 -6.40 -1.18 1.92
N CYS A 230 -7.19 -0.67 0.97
CA CYS A 230 -8.63 -0.54 1.14
C CYS A 230 -9.33 -1.90 1.31
N ALA A 231 -8.91 -2.94 0.57
CA ALA A 231 -9.50 -4.28 0.65
C ALA A 231 -9.32 -4.96 2.00
N ASN A 232 -8.32 -4.54 2.79
CA ASN A 232 -8.13 -5.05 4.14
C ASN A 232 -9.37 -4.86 5.03
N SER A 233 -10.10 -3.75 4.86
CA SER A 233 -11.31 -3.46 5.65
C SER A 233 -12.60 -3.45 4.81
N HIS A 234 -12.47 -3.40 3.48
CA HIS A 234 -13.61 -3.27 2.56
C HIS A 234 -13.58 -4.29 1.40
N LEU A 235 -13.18 -5.53 1.68
CA LEU A 235 -12.99 -6.59 0.67
C LEU A 235 -14.14 -6.67 -0.36
N ASP A 236 -15.38 -6.76 0.11
CA ASP A 236 -16.56 -6.89 -0.76
C ASP A 236 -16.75 -5.69 -1.69
N ALA A 237 -16.65 -4.48 -1.14
CA ALA A 237 -16.82 -3.25 -1.90
C ALA A 237 -15.68 -3.08 -2.91
N THR A 238 -14.46 -3.45 -2.53
CA THR A 238 -13.29 -3.40 -3.42
C THR A 238 -13.43 -4.40 -4.57
N LEU A 239 -13.77 -5.67 -4.30
CA LEU A 239 -13.96 -6.68 -5.34
C LEU A 239 -15.09 -6.30 -6.30
N ALA A 240 -16.23 -5.84 -5.78
CA ALA A 240 -17.33 -5.37 -6.61
C ALA A 240 -16.92 -4.20 -7.52
N LYS A 241 -16.12 -3.26 -7.00
CA LYS A 241 -15.65 -2.10 -7.76
C LYS A 241 -14.61 -2.48 -8.83
N LEU A 242 -13.73 -3.45 -8.56
CA LEU A 242 -12.81 -3.99 -9.56
C LEU A 242 -13.55 -4.75 -10.66
N GLU A 243 -14.60 -5.50 -10.31
CA GLU A 243 -15.44 -6.19 -11.30
C GLU A 243 -16.21 -5.19 -12.18
N GLU A 244 -16.78 -4.14 -11.58
CA GLU A 244 -17.44 -3.04 -12.29
C GLU A 244 -16.47 -2.34 -13.25
N PHE A 245 -15.28 -2.00 -12.77
CA PHE A 245 -14.24 -1.37 -13.58
C PHE A 245 -13.81 -2.26 -14.75
N GLY A 246 -13.65 -3.57 -14.54
CA GLY A 246 -13.33 -4.54 -15.59
C GLY A 246 -14.39 -4.68 -16.69
N LYS A 247 -15.63 -4.27 -16.43
CA LYS A 247 -16.73 -4.24 -17.41
C LYS A 247 -16.92 -2.86 -18.08
N SER A 248 -16.15 -1.86 -17.67
CA SER A 248 -16.30 -0.48 -18.14
C SER A 248 -15.81 -0.28 -19.58
N ASP A 249 -16.13 0.89 -20.16
CA ASP A 249 -15.65 1.31 -21.48
C ASP A 249 -14.11 1.35 -21.57
N ALA A 250 -13.39 1.38 -20.45
CA ALA A 250 -11.93 1.25 -20.42
C ALA A 250 -11.42 -0.05 -21.06
N PHE A 251 -12.29 -1.05 -21.23
CA PHE A 251 -11.99 -2.36 -21.82
C PHE A 251 -12.67 -2.62 -23.17
N LYS A 252 -13.53 -1.71 -23.67
CA LYS A 252 -14.26 -1.94 -24.93
C LYS A 252 -13.35 -1.63 -26.13
N LYS A 253 -13.08 -2.66 -26.94
CA LYS A 253 -12.66 -2.48 -28.34
C LYS A 253 -13.91 -2.08 -29.13
N SER A 254 -13.95 -0.86 -29.69
CA SER A 254 -15.08 -0.48 -30.56
C SER A 254 -14.95 -1.16 -31.92
N PRO A 255 -15.98 -1.88 -32.41
CA PRO A 255 -16.03 -2.29 -33.80
C PRO A 255 -16.64 -1.15 -34.65
N SER A 256 -15.82 -0.61 -35.57
CA SER A 256 -16.19 -0.07 -36.88
C SER A 256 -16.79 1.36 -37.06
N ILE A 257 -16.07 2.13 -37.90
CA ILE A 257 -16.52 2.86 -39.12
C ILE A 257 -16.88 4.37 -39.08
N PHE A 258 -16.93 5.10 -37.96
CA PHE A 258 -17.00 6.58 -38.03
C PHE A 258 -16.07 7.33 -37.06
N ASN A 259 -15.20 8.15 -37.65
CA ASN A 259 -14.18 9.01 -37.03
C ASN A 259 -14.76 10.07 -36.06
N LEU A 260 -14.05 10.32 -34.94
CA LEU A 260 -13.73 11.64 -34.33
C LEU A 260 -13.68 11.71 -32.78
N LEU A 261 -13.69 10.61 -32.02
CA LEU A 261 -13.43 10.66 -30.57
C LEU A 261 -12.52 9.52 -30.11
N LYS A 262 -11.24 9.86 -29.92
CA LYS A 262 -10.19 9.17 -29.14
C LYS A 262 -10.21 7.63 -29.20
N GLU A 263 -9.59 7.11 -30.26
CA GLU A 263 -9.12 5.73 -30.38
C GLU A 263 -8.20 5.40 -29.19
N ARG A 264 -8.57 4.47 -28.31
CA ARG A 264 -7.59 3.81 -27.40
C ARG A 264 -7.04 2.58 -28.10
N ASN A 265 -5.73 2.55 -28.34
CA ASN A 265 -5.08 1.42 -29.00
C ASN A 265 -5.06 0.18 -28.07
N ASP A 266 -4.97 -1.02 -28.65
CA ASP A 266 -4.92 -2.31 -27.94
C ASP A 266 -3.87 -2.33 -26.81
N VAL A 267 -2.75 -1.64 -27.01
CA VAL A 267 -1.69 -1.49 -25.99
C VAL A 267 -2.20 -0.80 -24.73
N GLU A 268 -3.03 0.25 -24.85
CA GLU A 268 -3.57 0.97 -23.68
C GLU A 268 -4.54 0.09 -22.90
N VAL A 269 -5.37 -0.68 -23.60
CA VAL A 269 -6.29 -1.65 -22.97
C VAL A 269 -5.49 -2.70 -22.19
N GLU A 270 -4.39 -3.22 -22.75
CA GLU A 270 -3.51 -4.16 -22.05
C GLU A 270 -2.86 -3.56 -20.80
N LYS A 271 -2.57 -2.26 -20.78
CA LYS A 271 -2.03 -1.61 -19.57
C LYS A 271 -3.08 -1.42 -18.47
N VAL A 272 -4.32 -1.07 -18.81
CA VAL A 272 -5.45 -1.02 -17.85
C VAL A 272 -5.68 -2.42 -17.25
N LYS A 273 -5.64 -3.42 -18.12
CA LYS A 273 -5.62 -4.84 -17.79
C LYS A 273 -4.52 -5.19 -16.77
N SER A 274 -3.26 -4.83 -17.02
CA SER A 274 -2.17 -5.05 -16.05
C SER A 274 -2.44 -4.40 -14.69
N THR A 275 -3.05 -3.20 -14.64
CA THR A 275 -3.44 -2.57 -13.38
C THR A 275 -4.45 -3.41 -12.62
N LEU A 276 -5.48 -3.96 -13.29
CA LEU A 276 -6.46 -4.82 -12.63
C LEU A 276 -5.83 -6.06 -12.02
N ILE A 277 -4.90 -6.73 -12.72
CA ILE A 277 -4.22 -7.91 -12.15
C ILE A 277 -3.44 -7.52 -10.90
N LEU A 278 -2.69 -6.41 -10.96
CA LEU A 278 -1.96 -5.91 -9.78
C LEU A 278 -2.92 -5.59 -8.63
N CYS A 279 -4.07 -4.98 -8.92
CA CYS A 279 -5.11 -4.71 -7.92
C CYS A 279 -5.62 -6.00 -7.29
N TYR A 280 -6.01 -7.00 -8.07
CA TYR A 280 -6.47 -8.29 -7.55
C TYR A 280 -5.38 -9.01 -6.74
N GLY A 281 -4.12 -8.94 -7.16
CA GLY A 281 -2.99 -9.47 -6.40
C GLY A 281 -2.80 -8.76 -5.06
N GLN A 282 -2.94 -7.44 -5.03
CA GLN A 282 -2.88 -6.65 -3.79
C GLN A 282 -4.10 -6.85 -2.89
N VAL A 283 -5.29 -7.06 -3.46
CA VAL A 283 -6.47 -7.50 -2.70
C VAL A 283 -6.19 -8.84 -2.02
N ALA A 284 -5.68 -9.83 -2.76
CA ALA A 284 -5.35 -11.13 -2.20
C ALA A 284 -4.29 -11.05 -1.09
N PHE A 285 -3.31 -10.16 -1.23
CA PHE A 285 -2.26 -9.96 -0.24
C PHE A 285 -2.74 -9.29 1.05
N ASN A 286 -3.66 -8.31 0.95
CA ASN A 286 -4.07 -7.48 2.08
C ASN A 286 -5.41 -7.88 2.70
N ALA A 287 -6.21 -8.70 2.03
CA ALA A 287 -7.52 -9.12 2.51
C ALA A 287 -7.45 -9.84 3.87
N PRO A 288 -8.52 -9.76 4.70
CA PRO A 288 -8.61 -10.54 5.92
C PRO A 288 -8.39 -12.04 5.64
N PRO A 289 -7.46 -12.72 6.36
CA PRO A 289 -7.09 -14.10 6.06
C PRO A 289 -8.25 -15.11 6.11
N ASP A 290 -9.28 -14.81 6.90
CA ASP A 290 -10.51 -15.58 7.07
C ASP A 290 -11.50 -15.41 5.91
N GLN A 291 -11.46 -14.27 5.22
CA GLN A 291 -12.40 -13.94 4.15
C GLN A 291 -11.86 -14.23 2.76
N ILE A 292 -10.56 -14.08 2.53
CA ILE A 292 -9.99 -14.23 1.18
C ILE A 292 -10.14 -15.65 0.61
N LEU A 293 -10.17 -16.66 1.48
CA LEU A 293 -10.23 -18.07 1.09
C LEU A 293 -11.53 -18.41 0.34
N THR A 294 -12.67 -17.86 0.76
CA THR A 294 -13.96 -18.10 0.11
C THR A 294 -14.10 -17.29 -1.19
N ARG A 295 -13.26 -16.26 -1.37
CA ARG A 295 -13.32 -15.31 -2.48
C ARG A 295 -12.23 -15.53 -3.54
N MET A 296 -11.22 -16.34 -3.23
CA MET A 296 -10.08 -16.60 -4.11
C MET A 296 -10.51 -17.19 -5.44
N ASP A 297 -11.23 -18.31 -5.42
CA ASP A 297 -11.66 -19.00 -6.64
C ASP A 297 -12.75 -18.21 -7.36
N GLN A 298 -13.72 -17.71 -6.59
CA GLN A 298 -14.93 -17.10 -7.14
C GLN A 298 -14.71 -15.68 -7.66
N ASP A 299 -13.84 -14.86 -7.07
CA ASP A 299 -13.75 -13.45 -7.45
C ASP A 299 -12.37 -13.02 -7.91
N VAL A 300 -11.30 -13.58 -7.33
CA VAL A 300 -9.93 -13.19 -7.71
C VAL A 300 -9.50 -13.97 -8.96
N LEU A 301 -9.47 -15.30 -8.88
CA LEU A 301 -8.99 -16.16 -9.96
C LEU A 301 -9.94 -16.18 -11.17
N ARG A 302 -11.26 -16.24 -10.94
CA ARG A 302 -12.24 -16.14 -12.05
C ARG A 302 -12.07 -14.83 -12.84
N CYS A 303 -11.91 -13.70 -12.15
CA CYS A 303 -11.77 -12.40 -12.82
C CYS A 303 -10.45 -12.29 -13.57
N ILE A 304 -9.36 -12.81 -13.00
CA ILE A 304 -8.07 -12.88 -13.70
C ILE A 304 -8.22 -13.76 -14.96
N SER A 305 -8.67 -15.01 -14.82
CA SER A 305 -8.80 -15.94 -15.95
C SER A 305 -9.75 -15.44 -17.06
N LYS A 306 -10.78 -14.65 -16.71
CA LYS A 306 -11.75 -14.11 -17.68
C LYS A 306 -11.19 -12.99 -18.56
N HIS A 307 -10.29 -12.15 -18.04
CA HIS A 307 -9.82 -10.95 -18.75
C HIS A 307 -8.41 -11.12 -19.34
N PHE A 308 -7.67 -12.16 -18.93
CA PHE A 308 -6.27 -12.34 -19.28
C PHE A 308 -6.04 -13.72 -19.91
N ASN A 309 -5.95 -13.76 -21.25
CA ASN A 309 -5.32 -14.90 -21.92
C ASN A 309 -3.82 -14.70 -21.79
N THR A 310 -3.23 -15.47 -20.89
CA THR A 310 -1.87 -15.29 -20.37
C THR A 310 -0.76 -15.32 -21.44
N LYS A 311 -1.04 -15.85 -22.64
CA LYS A 311 -0.18 -15.78 -23.83
C LYS A 311 0.01 -14.36 -24.40
N ASP A 312 -0.96 -13.47 -24.22
CA ASP A 312 -0.90 -12.08 -24.73
C ASP A 312 -0.13 -11.16 -23.77
N PHE A 313 -0.11 -11.49 -22.47
CA PHE A 313 0.58 -10.73 -21.44
C PHE A 313 2.11 -10.78 -21.61
N ILE A 314 2.68 -11.98 -21.83
CA ILE A 314 4.14 -12.18 -22.02
C ILE A 314 4.67 -11.40 -23.23
N LYS A 315 3.81 -11.13 -24.23
CA LYS A 315 4.17 -10.36 -25.44
C LYS A 315 4.03 -8.85 -25.28
N ALA A 316 3.18 -8.38 -24.35
CA ALA A 316 2.79 -6.97 -24.22
C ALA A 316 3.64 -6.16 -23.21
N GLU A 317 4.50 -6.82 -22.44
CA GLU A 317 5.41 -6.17 -21.48
C GLU A 317 6.87 -6.37 -21.93
N PRO A 318 7.64 -5.29 -22.16
CA PRO A 318 9.03 -5.43 -22.55
C PRO A 318 9.83 -6.02 -21.37
N ALA A 319 10.77 -6.91 -21.68
CA ALA A 319 11.49 -7.75 -20.70
C ALA A 319 12.28 -6.94 -19.64
N ASP A 320 12.48 -5.65 -19.88
CA ASP A 320 13.16 -4.68 -19.03
C ASP A 320 12.27 -4.03 -17.94
N ALA A 321 10.94 -4.20 -18.00
CA ALA A 321 9.96 -3.56 -17.12
C ALA A 321 9.53 -4.39 -15.88
N MET A 322 10.11 -5.56 -15.65
CA MET A 322 9.74 -6.49 -14.54
C MET A 322 10.28 -6.10 -13.15
N ARG A 323 10.62 -4.83 -12.92
CA ARG A 323 11.46 -4.40 -11.78
C ARG A 323 10.79 -4.33 -10.40
N THR A 324 9.53 -4.73 -10.24
CA THR A 324 8.85 -4.63 -8.92
C THR A 324 8.51 -6.01 -8.35
N PRO A 325 8.82 -6.29 -7.07
CA PRO A 325 8.59 -7.62 -6.46
C PRO A 325 7.14 -8.09 -6.55
N VAL A 326 6.18 -7.15 -6.46
CA VAL A 326 4.73 -7.45 -6.57
C VAL A 326 4.36 -7.83 -8.00
N ARG A 327 4.90 -7.14 -9.02
CA ARG A 327 4.66 -7.46 -10.43
C ARG A 327 5.26 -8.82 -10.80
N HIS A 328 6.44 -9.14 -10.28
CA HIS A 328 7.05 -10.46 -10.42
C HIS A 328 6.20 -11.55 -9.76
N LEU A 329 5.69 -11.33 -8.54
CA LEU A 329 4.82 -12.27 -7.83
C LEU A 329 3.50 -12.53 -8.58
N VAL A 330 2.86 -11.47 -9.07
CA VAL A 330 1.63 -11.55 -9.87
C VAL A 330 1.88 -12.23 -11.21
N MET A 331 3.00 -11.93 -11.86
CA MET A 331 3.40 -12.57 -13.12
C MET A 331 3.75 -14.04 -12.97
N THR A 332 4.42 -14.38 -11.88
CA THR A 332 4.76 -15.76 -11.56
C THR A 332 3.51 -16.54 -11.16
N ALA A 333 2.58 -15.92 -10.43
CA ALA A 333 1.27 -16.52 -10.18
C ALA A 333 0.50 -16.77 -11.50
N CYS A 334 0.50 -15.81 -12.43
CA CYS A 334 -0.13 -15.96 -13.74
C CYS A 334 0.57 -16.99 -14.65
N ALA A 335 1.91 -17.08 -14.61
CA ALA A 335 2.69 -18.06 -15.37
C ALA A 335 2.57 -19.49 -14.83
N ASN A 336 2.59 -19.63 -13.50
CA ASN A 336 2.40 -20.91 -12.81
C ASN A 336 0.97 -21.48 -13.00
N LEU A 337 -0.01 -20.59 -13.22
CA LEU A 337 -1.38 -20.98 -13.58
C LEU A 337 -1.51 -21.53 -15.01
N MET A 338 -0.51 -21.37 -15.88
CA MET A 338 -0.65 -21.76 -17.30
C MET A 338 0.47 -22.58 -17.96
N TYR A 339 1.66 -22.76 -17.38
CA TYR A 339 2.65 -23.74 -17.88
C TYR A 339 3.44 -24.45 -16.74
N PRO A 340 3.28 -25.78 -16.54
CA PRO A 340 3.94 -26.53 -15.45
C PRO A 340 5.43 -26.87 -15.64
N SER A 341 6.15 -26.28 -16.58
CA SER A 341 7.49 -26.78 -16.98
C SER A 341 8.55 -25.68 -17.22
N SER A 342 9.17 -25.21 -16.12
CA SER A 342 10.49 -24.51 -15.96
C SER A 342 10.65 -23.07 -16.52
N PRO A 343 11.50 -22.16 -15.94
CA PRO A 343 12.85 -22.38 -15.37
C PRO A 343 13.01 -22.23 -13.83
N ALA A 344 13.80 -23.14 -13.25
CA ALA A 344 14.05 -23.40 -11.82
C ALA A 344 14.68 -22.28 -10.95
N ALA A 345 14.92 -21.07 -11.46
CA ALA A 345 15.42 -19.94 -10.64
C ALA A 345 14.26 -19.18 -9.95
N LEU A 346 13.17 -18.92 -10.68
CA LEU A 346 11.96 -18.25 -10.16
C LEU A 346 11.13 -19.13 -9.22
N TYR A 347 11.22 -20.46 -9.39
CA TYR A 347 10.58 -21.43 -8.49
C TYR A 347 11.11 -21.27 -7.06
N ARG A 348 12.42 -20.99 -6.90
CA ARG A 348 13.07 -20.86 -5.61
C ARG A 348 12.61 -19.61 -4.85
N ASP A 349 12.46 -18.47 -5.53
CA ASP A 349 12.11 -17.20 -4.90
C ASP A 349 10.60 -17.07 -4.63
N THR A 350 9.78 -17.67 -5.50
CA THR A 350 8.32 -17.77 -5.28
C THR A 350 8.00 -18.74 -4.16
N LEU A 351 8.71 -19.88 -4.12
CA LEU A 351 8.63 -20.82 -3.01
C LEU A 351 9.16 -20.18 -1.72
N ALA A 352 10.22 -19.36 -1.76
CA ALA A 352 10.71 -18.63 -0.60
C ALA A 352 9.70 -17.60 -0.08
N ALA A 353 9.03 -16.85 -0.95
CA ALA A 353 7.99 -15.90 -0.55
C ALA A 353 6.72 -16.59 -0.02
N LEU A 354 6.31 -17.69 -0.63
CA LEU A 354 5.23 -18.55 -0.13
C LEU A 354 5.63 -19.24 1.18
N GLN A 355 6.89 -19.64 1.35
CA GLN A 355 7.45 -20.18 2.59
C GLN A 355 7.50 -19.12 3.68
N GLU A 356 7.82 -17.88 3.37
CA GLU A 356 7.80 -16.76 4.33
C GLU A 356 6.37 -16.43 4.76
N LEU A 357 5.42 -16.45 3.82
CA LEU A 357 3.98 -16.34 4.10
C LEU A 357 3.49 -17.52 4.95
N LEU A 358 3.92 -18.75 4.62
CA LEU A 358 3.60 -19.94 5.40
C LEU A 358 4.20 -19.84 6.81
N ARG A 359 5.46 -19.43 6.95
CA ARG A 359 6.17 -19.20 8.23
C ARG A 359 5.43 -18.17 9.08
N SER A 360 5.06 -17.03 8.48
CA SER A 360 4.26 -15.98 9.12
C SER A 360 2.90 -16.48 9.62
N VAL A 361 2.26 -17.38 8.87
CA VAL A 361 0.96 -17.97 9.20
C VAL A 361 1.09 -19.08 10.25
N LEU A 362 2.12 -19.90 10.17
CA LEU A 362 2.38 -21.03 11.07
C LEU A 362 2.91 -20.58 12.43
N ALA A 363 3.66 -19.48 12.48
CA ALA A 363 4.10 -18.84 13.73
C ALA A 363 2.93 -18.31 14.59
N LYS A 364 1.73 -18.13 14.00
CA LYS A 364 0.54 -17.62 14.71
C LYS A 364 -0.27 -18.71 15.43
N ASP A 365 -0.18 -19.97 15.02
CA ASP A 365 -0.85 -21.12 15.68
C ASP A 365 -0.04 -22.41 15.44
N PRO A 366 1.05 -22.64 16.21
CA PRO A 366 1.96 -23.76 16.01
C PRO A 366 1.43 -25.10 16.56
N THR A 367 0.16 -25.16 16.97
CA THR A 367 -0.44 -26.37 17.53
C THR A 367 -0.70 -27.42 16.44
N PRO A 368 -0.71 -28.74 16.77
CA PRO A 368 -1.04 -29.80 15.81
C PRO A 368 -2.37 -29.57 15.06
N ASP A 369 -3.38 -29.03 15.74
CA ASP A 369 -4.68 -28.70 15.16
C ASP A 369 -4.63 -27.42 14.29
N GLY A 370 -3.84 -26.42 14.70
CA GLY A 370 -3.54 -25.23 13.90
C GLY A 370 -2.84 -25.56 12.58
N LEU A 371 -1.87 -26.46 12.65
CA LEU A 371 -1.14 -27.02 11.51
C LEU A 371 -2.07 -27.81 10.57
N GLN A 372 -2.94 -28.67 11.13
CA GLN A 372 -3.89 -29.46 10.33
C GLN A 372 -4.94 -28.58 9.62
N ARG A 373 -5.38 -27.49 10.28
CA ARG A 373 -6.23 -26.46 9.66
C ARG A 373 -5.50 -25.73 8.54
N VAL A 374 -4.27 -25.26 8.76
CA VAL A 374 -3.46 -24.58 7.73
C VAL A 374 -3.19 -25.52 6.53
N PHE A 375 -2.93 -26.80 6.77
CA PHE A 375 -2.67 -27.79 5.73
C PHE A 375 -3.91 -28.06 4.85
N LYS A 376 -5.07 -28.30 5.46
CA LYS A 376 -6.34 -28.55 4.74
C LYS A 376 -6.90 -27.29 4.06
N VAL A 377 -6.76 -26.12 4.70
CA VAL A 377 -7.45 -24.89 4.29
C VAL A 377 -6.57 -24.00 3.40
N LYS A 378 -5.24 -24.04 3.55
CA LYS A 378 -4.32 -23.13 2.84
C LYS A 378 -3.40 -23.84 1.84
N LEU A 379 -2.88 -25.02 2.19
CA LEU A 379 -1.95 -25.74 1.31
C LEU A 379 -2.68 -26.56 0.23
N LEU A 380 -3.75 -27.27 0.60
CA LEU A 380 -4.51 -28.13 -0.32
C LEU A 380 -5.09 -27.37 -1.54
N PRO A 381 -5.65 -26.16 -1.40
CA PRO A 381 -6.10 -25.37 -2.54
C PRO A 381 -4.94 -24.87 -3.43
N LEU A 382 -3.82 -24.45 -2.83
CA LEU A 382 -2.60 -24.04 -3.57
C LEU A 382 -1.98 -25.19 -4.37
N VAL A 383 -2.04 -26.41 -3.84
CA VAL A 383 -1.58 -27.64 -4.50
C VAL A 383 -2.56 -28.06 -5.61
N ARG A 384 -3.88 -27.90 -5.41
CA ARG A 384 -4.89 -28.07 -6.47
C ARG A 384 -4.74 -27.04 -7.60
N LEU A 385 -4.37 -25.80 -7.28
CA LEU A 385 -4.17 -24.69 -8.21
C LEU A 385 -2.94 -24.87 -9.13
N HIS A 386 -1.92 -25.61 -8.68
CA HIS A 386 -0.71 -25.92 -9.46
C HIS A 386 -0.86 -27.10 -10.44
N GLY A 387 -2.07 -27.64 -10.63
CA GLY A 387 -2.27 -28.85 -11.45
C GLY A 387 -1.51 -30.07 -10.90
N VAL A 388 -1.18 -30.08 -9.61
CA VAL A 388 -0.50 -31.20 -8.95
C VAL A 388 -1.46 -32.37 -8.75
N LEU A 389 -2.75 -32.08 -8.60
CA LEU A 389 -3.84 -33.03 -8.35
C LEU A 389 -4.88 -32.92 -9.47
N PHE A 390 -4.68 -33.64 -10.58
CA PHE A 390 -5.81 -33.99 -11.46
C PHE A 390 -6.32 -35.39 -11.09
N TYR A 391 -7.61 -35.46 -10.77
CA TYR A 391 -8.45 -36.66 -10.75
C TYR A 391 -7.92 -37.89 -10.00
N SER A 392 -8.34 -38.04 -8.74
CA SER A 392 -9.30 -39.09 -8.39
C SER A 392 -9.74 -38.95 -6.94
N GLY A 393 -11.05 -38.98 -6.70
CA GLY A 393 -11.67 -39.42 -5.45
C GLY A 393 -11.46 -38.55 -4.21
N GLU A 394 -12.50 -38.52 -3.38
CA GLU A 394 -12.40 -38.06 -2.00
C GLU A 394 -11.28 -38.83 -1.25
N GLN A 395 -10.49 -38.10 -0.44
CA GLN A 395 -9.53 -38.61 0.55
C GLN A 395 -8.24 -39.32 0.06
N ALA A 396 -7.53 -38.79 -0.93
CA ALA A 396 -6.15 -39.25 -1.18
C ALA A 396 -5.15 -38.63 -0.17
N HIS A 397 -4.59 -39.46 0.73
CA HIS A 397 -3.46 -39.12 1.61
C HIS A 397 -2.12 -39.22 0.84
N VAL A 398 -1.09 -38.49 1.25
CA VAL A 398 0.27 -38.50 0.63
C VAL A 398 0.84 -39.93 0.46
N GLU A 399 0.47 -40.85 1.35
CA GLU A 399 0.81 -42.27 1.29
C GLU A 399 0.40 -42.94 -0.02
N SER A 400 -0.79 -42.62 -0.55
CA SER A 400 -1.27 -43.17 -1.83
C SER A 400 -0.40 -42.77 -3.02
N TRP A 401 0.36 -41.68 -2.90
CA TRP A 401 1.18 -41.11 -3.97
C TRP A 401 2.64 -41.56 -3.88
N LEU A 402 3.13 -41.83 -2.67
CA LEU A 402 4.39 -42.55 -2.46
C LEU A 402 4.34 -43.96 -3.09
N SER A 403 3.14 -44.54 -3.16
CA SER A 403 2.89 -45.85 -3.77
C SER A 403 2.44 -45.80 -5.23
N SER A 404 2.42 -44.63 -5.88
CA SER A 404 1.96 -44.50 -7.27
C SER A 404 2.89 -45.21 -8.26
N GLY A 405 2.32 -45.80 -9.32
CA GLY A 405 3.07 -46.38 -10.44
C GLY A 405 3.78 -45.34 -11.32
N GLN A 406 3.49 -44.04 -11.15
CA GLN A 406 4.09 -42.96 -11.94
C GLN A 406 5.23 -42.28 -11.17
N ASP A 407 6.43 -42.27 -11.75
CA ASP A 407 7.67 -41.84 -11.09
C ASP A 407 7.61 -40.39 -10.61
N HIS A 408 7.00 -39.51 -11.40
CA HIS A 408 6.86 -38.10 -11.06
C HIS A 408 5.89 -37.86 -9.88
N GLU A 409 4.91 -38.73 -9.65
CA GLU A 409 4.02 -38.63 -8.50
C GLU A 409 4.72 -39.04 -7.21
N ARG A 410 5.57 -40.09 -7.27
CA ARG A 410 6.40 -40.51 -6.13
C ARG A 410 7.46 -39.46 -5.78
N GLU A 411 8.16 -38.91 -6.76
CA GLU A 411 9.18 -37.87 -6.56
C GLU A 411 8.59 -36.62 -5.88
N ARG A 412 7.39 -36.21 -6.30
CA ARG A 412 6.67 -35.05 -5.74
C ARG A 412 6.19 -35.32 -4.32
N ALA A 413 5.66 -36.51 -4.06
CA ALA A 413 5.24 -36.91 -2.71
C ALA A 413 6.44 -36.94 -1.74
N VAL A 414 7.59 -37.45 -2.16
CA VAL A 414 8.83 -37.45 -1.37
C VAL A 414 9.33 -36.02 -1.13
N THR A 415 9.32 -35.16 -2.16
CA THR A 415 9.80 -33.78 -2.05
C THR A 415 8.96 -32.94 -1.10
N VAL A 416 7.63 -33.04 -1.18
CA VAL A 416 6.71 -32.32 -0.27
C VAL A 416 6.87 -32.81 1.17
N THR A 417 6.95 -34.13 1.37
CA THR A 417 7.18 -34.72 2.70
C THR A 417 8.54 -34.31 3.28
N ALA A 418 9.60 -34.24 2.47
CA ALA A 418 10.92 -33.82 2.91
C ALA A 418 10.95 -32.34 3.36
N HIS A 419 10.26 -31.44 2.64
CA HIS A 419 10.17 -30.03 3.03
C HIS A 419 9.34 -29.83 4.32
N LEU A 420 8.27 -30.61 4.50
CA LEU A 420 7.48 -30.61 5.74
C LEU A 420 8.28 -31.13 6.93
N LEU A 421 9.05 -32.21 6.73
CA LEU A 421 9.92 -32.78 7.74
C LEU A 421 11.07 -31.83 8.11
N ALA A 422 11.70 -31.17 7.13
CA ALA A 422 12.74 -30.16 7.39
C ALA A 422 12.18 -28.97 8.19
N TYR A 423 10.98 -28.50 7.84
CA TYR A 423 10.29 -27.47 8.62
C TYR A 423 9.96 -27.92 10.05
N TYR A 424 9.50 -29.16 10.22
CA TYR A 424 9.26 -29.76 11.53
C TYR A 424 10.57 -29.82 12.35
N LEU A 425 11.68 -30.23 11.73
CA LEU A 425 13.00 -30.34 12.37
C LEU A 425 13.54 -28.98 12.83
N ASP A 426 13.32 -27.94 12.02
CA ASP A 426 13.83 -26.58 12.28
C ASP A 426 13.00 -25.80 13.31
N ASN A 427 11.71 -26.13 13.49
CA ASN A 427 10.77 -25.32 14.27
C ASN A 427 10.14 -26.03 15.47
N LEU A 428 10.22 -27.36 15.57
CA LEU A 428 9.97 -28.04 16.83
C LEU A 428 11.28 -28.14 17.58
N THR A 429 11.49 -27.23 18.52
CA THR A 429 12.23 -27.57 19.72
C THR A 429 11.41 -28.62 20.45
N VAL A 430 11.60 -29.89 20.06
CA VAL A 430 11.27 -31.00 20.95
C VAL A 430 12.12 -30.72 22.18
N LYS A 431 11.48 -30.27 23.27
CA LYS A 431 12.02 -30.47 24.61
C LYS A 431 12.20 -31.98 24.69
N ILE A 432 13.41 -32.45 24.36
CA ILE A 432 13.87 -33.76 24.78
C ILE A 432 13.84 -33.63 26.30
N PHE A 433 12.74 -34.07 26.91
CA PHE A 433 12.78 -34.54 28.27
C PHE A 433 13.92 -35.55 28.25
N ALA A 434 15.03 -35.17 28.90
CA ALA A 434 16.04 -36.13 29.27
C ALA A 434 15.29 -37.23 30.03
N LEU A 435 15.01 -38.33 29.34
CA LEU A 435 14.91 -39.63 29.97
C LEU A 435 16.34 -39.92 30.43
N THR A 436 16.70 -39.34 31.58
CA THR A 436 17.61 -40.00 32.50
C THR A 436 16.93 -41.30 32.87
N MET A 437 17.15 -42.31 32.04
CA MET A 437 17.11 -43.69 32.50
C MET A 437 18.20 -43.79 33.55
N GLY A 438 17.81 -43.80 34.83
CA GLY A 438 18.39 -44.79 35.72
C GLY A 438 18.08 -46.18 35.10
N GLU A 439 18.89 -47.21 35.25
CA GLU A 439 19.88 -47.55 36.27
C GLU A 439 20.80 -48.60 35.62
N VAL A 440 22.09 -48.65 35.99
CA VAL A 440 22.79 -49.81 36.61
C VAL A 440 24.05 -49.27 37.28
#